data_AF-V4P561-F1
#
_entry.id   AF-V4P561-F1
#
_cell.length_a   1.000
_cell.length_b   1.000
_cell.length_c   1.000
_cell.angle_alpha   90.00
_cell.angle_beta   90.00
_cell.angle_gamma   90.00
#
_symmetry.space_group_name_H-M   'P 1'
#
loop_
_entity.id
_entity.type
_entity.pdbx_description
1 polymer ?
#
loop_
_entity_poly.entity_id
_entity_poly.type
_entity_poly.pdbx_seq_one_letter_code
_entity_poly.pdbx_strand_id
1 'polypeptide(L)'
;MAKNHVWILIGSGTLIGSGLLSGCAAGLQTPPNLAGIQDMSVREQVESDCRLEARWPTYQSAAYRGGAGRVREQLTNFPSGNEAATIALCARLERATQANASSLADDCKLLMEQRRLRYGDAALSNITRFQDVCRQLTGR
;
A
#
# COMPACT_ATOMS: atom_id res chain seq x y z
N MET A 1 24.17 -32.70 42.37
CA MET A 1 24.45 -33.23 41.02
C MET A 1 25.11 -32.08 40.23
N ALA A 2 26.45 -32.01 40.25
CA ALA A 2 27.37 -32.31 39.12
C ALA A 2 27.20 -31.32 37.94
N LYS A 3 27.99 -30.22 37.90
CA LYS A 3 29.31 -30.01 37.23
C LYS A 3 29.27 -29.89 35.69
N ASN A 4 29.70 -28.71 35.22
CA ASN A 4 30.49 -28.38 34.01
C ASN A 4 29.93 -28.83 32.62
N HIS A 5 30.09 -28.11 31.51
CA HIS A 5 31.33 -27.60 30.93
C HIS A 5 31.08 -26.44 29.95
N VAL A 6 31.95 -25.43 30.06
CA VAL A 6 32.21 -24.39 29.06
C VAL A 6 33.14 -24.97 27.99
N TRP A 7 32.86 -24.72 26.70
CA TRP A 7 33.82 -24.91 25.62
C TRP A 7 34.01 -23.59 24.87
N ILE A 8 35.20 -23.01 25.08
CA ILE A 8 35.78 -21.92 24.30
C ILE A 8 36.54 -22.58 23.15
N LEU A 9 36.26 -22.19 21.91
CA LEU A 9 37.11 -22.51 20.76
C LEU A 9 37.75 -21.22 20.24
N ILE A 10 39.04 -21.10 20.55
CA ILE A 10 39.98 -20.12 19.98
C ILE A 10 40.39 -20.67 18.61
N GLY A 11 40.03 -19.97 17.54
CA GLY A 11 40.52 -20.23 16.19
C GLY A 11 41.38 -19.08 15.71
N SER A 12 42.69 -19.17 15.95
CA SER A 12 43.70 -18.32 15.31
C SER A 12 44.04 -18.91 13.93
N GLY A 13 43.89 -18.13 12.88
CA GLY A 13 44.20 -18.54 11.51
C GLY A 13 44.37 -17.34 10.60
N THR A 14 45.49 -16.64 10.74
CA THR A 14 45.94 -15.62 9.78
C THR A 14 46.53 -16.33 8.57
N LEU A 15 45.91 -16.21 7.40
CA LEU A 15 46.58 -16.44 6.12
C LEU A 15 46.36 -15.24 5.21
N ILE A 16 47.49 -14.61 4.92
CA ILE A 16 47.68 -13.50 4.00
C ILE A 16 47.51 -14.05 2.59
N GLY A 17 46.58 -13.48 1.84
CA GLY A 17 46.40 -13.72 0.41
C GLY A 17 46.16 -12.40 -0.31
N SER A 18 47.23 -11.70 -0.67
CA SER A 18 47.18 -10.58 -1.61
C SER A 18 47.01 -11.14 -3.02
N GLY A 19 45.83 -10.96 -3.60
CA GLY A 19 45.49 -11.35 -4.96
C GLY A 19 44.60 -10.30 -5.62
N LEU A 20 45.26 -9.37 -6.33
CA LEU A 20 44.85 -8.69 -7.57
C LEU A 20 43.37 -8.32 -7.76
N LEU A 21 43.13 -7.01 -7.73
CA LEU A 21 42.37 -6.25 -8.74
C LEU A 21 41.26 -7.03 -9.46
N SER A 22 40.09 -7.05 -8.86
CA SER A 22 38.86 -7.05 -9.64
C SER A 22 37.97 -5.99 -9.04
N GLY A 23 37.70 -4.96 -9.85
CA GLY A 23 37.06 -3.74 -9.42
C GLY A 23 35.85 -4.05 -8.56
N CYS A 24 35.73 -3.34 -7.45
CA CYS A 24 34.41 -2.99 -6.98
C CYS A 24 33.77 -2.24 -8.14
N ALA A 25 33.07 -2.98 -9.01
CA ALA A 25 31.82 -2.49 -9.53
C ALA A 25 31.09 -2.03 -8.28
N ALA A 26 31.20 -0.72 -8.00
CA ALA A 26 30.15 0.00 -7.36
C ALA A 26 28.93 -0.36 -8.20
N GLY A 27 28.26 -1.44 -7.80
CA GLY A 27 26.95 -1.74 -8.31
C GLY A 27 26.24 -0.42 -8.17
N LEU A 28 25.85 0.15 -9.30
CA LEU A 28 24.90 1.24 -9.32
C LEU A 28 23.78 0.78 -8.39
N GLN A 29 23.81 1.26 -7.15
CA GLN A 29 22.66 1.30 -6.30
C GLN A 29 21.78 2.28 -7.04
N THR A 30 21.01 1.75 -7.98
CA THR A 30 19.83 2.39 -8.51
C THR A 30 19.15 3.01 -7.29
N PRO A 31 18.91 4.34 -7.29
CA PRO A 31 18.33 4.99 -6.14
C PRO A 31 17.04 4.23 -5.83
N PRO A 32 16.88 3.74 -4.59
CA PRO A 32 15.69 2.99 -4.25
C PRO A 32 14.52 3.95 -4.43
N ASN A 33 13.73 3.71 -5.48
CA ASN A 33 12.58 4.51 -5.88
C ASN A 33 11.47 4.20 -4.87
N LEU A 34 11.62 4.73 -3.66
CA LEU A 34 10.88 4.38 -2.43
C LEU A 34 9.73 5.36 -2.19
N ALA A 35 8.58 5.18 -2.83
CA ALA A 35 7.35 5.70 -2.25
C ALA A 35 6.33 4.57 -2.21
N GLY A 36 6.36 3.83 -1.09
CA GLY A 36 5.67 2.56 -0.85
C GLY A 36 6.65 1.39 -0.98
N ILE A 37 7.23 0.96 0.14
CA ILE A 37 8.18 -0.16 0.25
C ILE A 37 7.43 -1.47 0.01
N GLN A 38 7.07 -1.78 -1.22
CA GLN A 38 6.33 -2.99 -1.56
C GLN A 38 6.69 -3.41 -3.00
N ASP A 39 6.93 -4.71 -3.19
CA ASP A 39 7.03 -5.35 -4.51
C ASP A 39 5.80 -4.99 -5.35
N MET A 40 5.94 -4.93 -6.68
CA MET A 40 4.86 -4.59 -7.62
C MET A 40 3.60 -5.44 -7.36
N SER A 41 3.78 -6.72 -7.05
CA SER A 41 2.70 -7.65 -6.69
C SER A 41 1.88 -7.19 -5.49
N VAL A 42 2.53 -6.62 -4.48
CA VAL A 42 1.86 -6.13 -3.27
C VAL A 42 1.21 -4.78 -3.54
N ARG A 43 1.81 -3.91 -4.37
CA ARG A 43 1.19 -2.65 -4.80
C ARG A 43 -0.09 -2.90 -5.57
N GLU A 44 -0.12 -3.86 -6.49
CA GLU A 44 -1.31 -4.28 -7.21
C GLU A 44 -2.40 -4.80 -6.27
N GLN A 45 -2.02 -5.60 -5.26
CA GLN A 45 -2.97 -6.07 -4.25
C GLN A 45 -3.57 -4.92 -3.43
N VAL A 46 -2.73 -3.97 -2.97
CA VAL A 46 -3.19 -2.82 -2.20
C VAL A 46 -4.03 -1.86 -3.06
N GLU A 47 -3.75 -1.77 -4.36
CA GLU A 47 -4.57 -1.05 -5.33
C GLU A 47 -5.96 -1.68 -5.47
N SER A 48 -6.03 -3.02 -5.55
CA SER A 48 -7.29 -3.76 -5.55
C SER A 48 -8.12 -3.48 -4.29
N ASP A 49 -7.48 -3.51 -3.12
CA ASP A 49 -8.12 -3.17 -1.84
C ASP A 49 -8.61 -1.70 -1.84
N CYS A 50 -7.82 -0.78 -2.39
CA CYS A 50 -8.20 0.62 -2.57
C CYS A 50 -9.48 0.76 -3.39
N ARG A 51 -9.56 0.07 -4.54
CA ARG A 51 -10.75 0.07 -5.39
C ARG A 51 -11.96 -0.51 -4.65
N LEU A 52 -11.77 -1.58 -3.88
CA LEU A 52 -12.87 -2.21 -3.15
C LEU A 52 -13.43 -1.25 -2.08
N GLU A 53 -12.55 -0.57 -1.34
CA GLU A 53 -12.97 0.46 -0.40
C GLU A 53 -13.57 1.70 -1.09
N ALA A 54 -13.14 2.04 -2.30
CA ALA A 54 -13.76 3.09 -3.12
C ALA A 54 -15.23 2.78 -3.43
N ARG A 55 -15.56 1.51 -3.68
CA ARG A 55 -16.91 1.02 -3.98
C ARG A 55 -17.82 0.84 -2.77
N TRP A 56 -17.29 0.99 -1.55
CA TRP A 56 -18.04 0.85 -0.31
C TRP A 56 -19.42 1.56 -0.29
N PRO A 57 -19.60 2.81 -0.78
CA PRO A 57 -20.88 3.49 -0.75
C PRO A 57 -21.93 2.81 -1.63
N THR A 58 -21.50 2.29 -2.78
CA THR A 58 -22.36 1.49 -3.66
C THR A 58 -22.83 0.25 -2.92
N TYR A 59 -21.94 -0.47 -2.24
CA TYR A 59 -22.30 -1.65 -1.45
C TYR A 59 -23.16 -1.35 -0.22
N GLN A 60 -23.06 -0.16 0.37
CA GLN A 60 -23.93 0.27 1.46
C GLN A 60 -25.28 0.82 1.01
N SER A 61 -25.45 1.14 -0.27
CA SER A 61 -26.70 1.67 -0.78
C SER A 61 -27.84 0.65 -0.64
N ALA A 62 -29.05 1.13 -0.32
CA ALA A 62 -30.24 0.29 -0.29
C ALA A 62 -30.54 -0.33 -1.66
N ALA A 63 -30.28 0.42 -2.74
CA ALA A 63 -30.44 -0.04 -4.12
C ALA A 63 -29.56 -1.26 -4.42
N TYR A 64 -28.33 -1.30 -3.92
CA TYR A 64 -27.46 -2.47 -4.09
C TYR A 64 -27.90 -3.64 -3.20
N ARG A 65 -28.16 -3.40 -1.91
CA ARG A 65 -28.52 -4.46 -0.95
C ARG A 65 -29.85 -5.13 -1.30
N GLY A 66 -30.87 -4.35 -1.65
CA GLY A 66 -32.21 -4.84 -2.01
C GLY A 66 -32.43 -5.10 -3.50
N GLY A 67 -31.51 -4.69 -4.37
CA GLY A 67 -31.67 -4.81 -5.82
C GLY A 67 -31.49 -6.22 -6.35
N ALA A 68 -32.14 -6.50 -7.49
CA ALA A 68 -31.91 -7.72 -8.27
C ALA A 68 -30.49 -7.73 -8.88
N GLY A 69 -30.04 -8.91 -9.36
CA GLY A 69 -28.70 -9.08 -9.94
C GLY A 69 -28.34 -8.03 -11.00
N ARG A 70 -29.26 -7.75 -11.93
CA ARG A 70 -29.07 -6.72 -12.96
C ARG A 70 -28.87 -5.31 -12.40
N VAL A 71 -29.57 -4.94 -11.34
CA VAL A 71 -29.43 -3.62 -10.69
C VAL A 71 -28.07 -3.52 -10.01
N ARG A 72 -27.65 -4.57 -9.29
CA ARG A 72 -26.33 -4.63 -8.65
C ARG A 72 -25.19 -4.53 -9.66
N GLU A 73 -25.33 -5.23 -10.78
CA GLU A 73 -24.37 -5.18 -11.88
C GLU A 73 -24.30 -3.77 -12.49
N GLN A 74 -25.45 -3.14 -12.77
CA GLN A 74 -25.49 -1.76 -13.26
C GLN A 74 -24.79 -0.79 -12.30
N LEU A 75 -25.08 -0.87 -11.00
CA LEU A 75 -24.44 0.00 -10.00
C LEU A 75 -22.92 -0.23 -9.92
N THR A 76 -22.46 -1.47 -10.14
CA THR A 76 -21.03 -1.80 -10.11
C THR A 76 -20.31 -1.33 -11.39
N ASN A 77 -20.99 -1.40 -12.54
CA ASN A 77 -20.43 -1.01 -13.84
C ASN A 77 -20.44 0.51 -14.05
N PHE A 78 -21.37 1.22 -13.42
CA PHE A 78 -21.52 2.67 -13.54
C PHE A 78 -21.32 3.36 -12.18
N PRO A 79 -20.06 3.50 -11.74
CA PRO A 79 -19.75 4.14 -10.46
C PRO A 79 -20.20 5.60 -10.47
N SER A 80 -20.63 6.09 -9.31
CA SER A 80 -20.93 7.52 -9.13
C SER A 80 -19.68 8.38 -9.36
N GLY A 81 -19.85 9.69 -9.63
CA GLY A 81 -18.71 10.59 -9.88
C GLY A 81 -17.63 10.57 -8.79
N ASN A 82 -18.03 10.52 -7.52
CA ASN A 82 -17.09 10.45 -6.39
C ASN A 82 -16.39 9.08 -6.32
N GLU A 83 -17.11 7.99 -6.59
CA GLU A 83 -16.52 6.64 -6.63
C GLU A 83 -15.52 6.54 -7.78
N ALA A 84 -15.86 7.03 -8.97
CA ALA A 84 -14.95 7.10 -10.12
C ALA A 84 -13.69 7.93 -9.82
N ALA A 85 -13.83 9.09 -9.17
CA ALA A 85 -12.70 9.91 -8.74
C ALA A 85 -11.80 9.18 -7.73
N THR A 86 -12.40 8.43 -6.80
CA THR A 86 -11.65 7.63 -5.81
C THR A 86 -10.90 6.48 -6.50
N ILE A 87 -11.53 5.77 -7.42
CA ILE A 87 -10.90 4.71 -8.22
C ILE A 87 -9.72 5.27 -9.03
N ALA A 88 -9.87 6.47 -9.61
CA ALA A 88 -8.78 7.14 -10.31
C ALA A 88 -7.63 7.54 -9.37
N LEU A 89 -7.91 7.94 -8.13
CA LEU A 89 -6.89 8.17 -7.11
C LEU A 89 -6.14 6.87 -6.76
N CYS A 90 -6.84 5.74 -6.59
CA CYS A 90 -6.22 4.43 -6.34
C CYS A 90 -5.18 4.07 -7.42
N ALA A 91 -5.52 4.25 -8.70
CA ALA A 91 -4.60 4.01 -9.80
C ALA A 91 -3.38 4.97 -9.81
N ARG A 92 -3.54 6.20 -9.30
CA ARG A 92 -2.41 7.13 -9.12
C ARG A 92 -1.51 6.73 -7.95
N LEU A 93 -2.11 6.25 -6.85
CA LEU A 93 -1.40 5.77 -5.66
C LEU A 93 -0.57 4.53 -5.96
N GLU A 94 -1.08 3.59 -6.76
CA GLU A 94 -0.33 2.43 -7.25
C GLU A 94 1.01 2.83 -7.90
N ARG A 95 1.02 3.97 -8.61
CA ARG A 95 2.19 4.51 -9.32
C ARG A 95 2.86 5.66 -8.58
N ALA A 96 2.60 5.79 -7.27
CA ALA A 96 3.21 6.82 -6.45
C ALA A 96 4.74 6.73 -6.50
N THR A 97 5.37 7.88 -6.69
CA THR A 97 6.82 8.10 -6.62
C THR A 97 7.11 9.03 -5.44
N GLN A 98 8.37 9.13 -5.03
CA GLN A 98 8.74 10.06 -3.94
C GLN A 98 8.32 11.50 -4.21
N ALA A 99 8.37 11.92 -5.47
CA ALA A 99 8.05 13.28 -5.88
C ALA A 99 6.56 13.61 -5.69
N ASN A 100 5.66 12.65 -5.87
CA ASN A 100 4.21 12.87 -5.82
C ASN A 100 3.52 12.29 -4.57
N ALA A 101 4.21 11.44 -3.78
CA ALA A 101 3.62 10.74 -2.65
C ALA A 101 2.96 11.67 -1.61
N SER A 102 3.55 12.84 -1.36
CA SER A 102 2.97 13.83 -0.44
C SER A 102 1.65 14.39 -0.96
N SER A 103 1.62 14.79 -2.24
CA SER A 103 0.40 15.30 -2.87
C SER A 103 -0.70 14.23 -2.92
N LEU A 104 -0.34 12.98 -3.18
CA LEU A 104 -1.30 11.87 -3.19
C LEU A 104 -1.83 11.53 -1.79
N ALA A 105 -0.99 11.66 -0.75
CA ALA A 105 -1.43 11.52 0.63
C ALA A 105 -2.41 12.63 1.03
N ASP A 106 -2.23 13.85 0.52
CA ASP A 106 -3.17 14.95 0.74
C ASP A 106 -4.48 14.77 -0.03
N ASP A 107 -4.43 14.27 -1.27
CA ASP A 107 -5.63 13.84 -2.02
C ASP A 107 -6.42 12.78 -1.23
N CYS A 108 -5.73 11.80 -0.62
CA CYS A 108 -6.36 10.80 0.26
C CYS A 108 -7.07 11.43 1.46
N LYS A 109 -6.43 12.38 2.15
CA LYS A 109 -7.04 13.09 3.30
C LYS A 109 -8.29 13.84 2.90
N LEU A 110 -8.22 14.60 1.80
CA LEU A 110 -9.36 15.36 1.28
C LEU A 110 -10.55 14.43 0.97
N LEU A 111 -10.28 13.29 0.35
CA LEU A 111 -11.31 12.33 -0.01
C LEU A 111 -11.96 11.68 1.21
N MET A 112 -11.15 11.30 2.21
CA MET A 112 -11.66 10.77 3.49
C MET A 112 -12.52 11.79 4.22
N GLU A 113 -12.14 13.07 4.21
CA GLU A 113 -12.94 14.14 4.81
C GLU A 113 -14.26 14.33 4.06
N GLN A 114 -14.24 14.36 2.72
CA GLN A 114 -15.47 14.41 1.93
C GLN A 114 -16.40 13.21 2.22
N ARG A 115 -15.82 12.02 2.42
CA ARG A 115 -16.56 10.81 2.75
C ARG A 115 -17.16 10.89 4.16
N ARG A 116 -16.40 11.40 5.13
CA ARG A 116 -16.86 11.68 6.50
C ARG A 116 -18.03 12.65 6.49
N LEU A 117 -17.91 13.76 5.76
CA LEU A 117 -18.97 14.77 5.65
C LEU A 117 -20.25 14.21 5.02
N ARG A 118 -20.14 13.27 4.07
CA ARG A 118 -21.29 12.70 3.38
C ARG A 118 -21.99 11.57 4.14
N TYR A 119 -21.23 10.69 4.78
CA TYR A 119 -21.75 9.44 5.35
C TYR A 119 -21.69 9.40 6.88
N GLY A 120 -21.07 10.39 7.51
CA GLY A 120 -20.93 10.49 8.96
C GLY A 120 -20.26 9.27 9.57
N ASP A 121 -20.74 8.88 10.76
CA ASP A 121 -20.14 7.81 11.56
C ASP A 121 -20.21 6.43 10.88
N ALA A 122 -21.18 6.22 9.98
CA ALA A 122 -21.32 4.96 9.24
C ALA A 122 -20.08 4.65 8.38
N ALA A 123 -19.32 5.67 7.98
CA ALA A 123 -18.11 5.49 7.17
C ALA A 123 -16.81 5.34 7.97
N LEU A 124 -16.81 5.48 9.30
CA LEU A 124 -15.56 5.55 10.09
C LEU A 124 -14.65 4.33 9.91
N SER A 125 -15.23 3.13 9.94
CA SER A 125 -14.49 1.88 9.74
C SER A 125 -13.85 1.82 8.34
N ASN A 126 -14.60 2.26 7.33
CA ASN A 126 -14.13 2.30 5.95
C ASN A 126 -13.09 3.41 5.70
N ILE A 127 -13.25 4.58 6.32
CA ILE A 127 -12.25 5.66 6.31
C ILE A 127 -10.94 5.17 6.91
N THR A 128 -10.99 4.46 8.04
CA THR A 128 -9.79 3.91 8.68
C THR A 128 -9.06 2.93 7.76
N ARG A 129 -9.77 1.99 7.14
CA ARG A 129 -9.16 1.05 6.17
C ARG A 129 -8.60 1.77 4.94
N PHE A 130 -9.31 2.77 4.43
CA PHE A 130 -8.83 3.57 3.30
C PHE A 130 -7.57 4.37 3.64
N GLN A 131 -7.48 4.88 4.87
CA GLN A 131 -6.28 5.55 5.37
C GLN A 131 -5.07 4.60 5.39
N ASP A 132 -5.26 3.36 5.83
CA ASP A 132 -4.20 2.36 5.87
C ASP A 132 -3.71 1.99 4.46
N VAL A 133 -4.63 1.84 3.51
CA VAL A 133 -4.30 1.62 2.08
C VAL A 133 -3.50 2.80 1.52
N CYS A 134 -3.94 4.03 1.76
CA CYS A 134 -3.22 5.23 1.33
C CYS A 134 -1.81 5.31 1.94
N ARG A 135 -1.65 4.97 3.23
CA ARG A 135 -0.35 4.92 3.90
C ARG A 135 0.57 3.88 3.28
N GLN A 136 0.06 2.69 2.97
CA GLN A 136 0.85 1.63 2.36
C GLN A 136 1.39 2.02 0.98
N LEU A 137 0.56 2.67 0.15
CA LEU A 137 0.93 3.07 -1.21
C LEU A 137 1.83 4.31 -1.25
N THR A 138 1.73 5.22 -0.28
CA THR A 138 2.52 6.47 -0.24
C THR A 138 3.73 6.42 0.70
N GLY A 139 3.74 5.51 1.67
CA GLY A 139 4.69 5.48 2.77
C GLY A 139 4.57 6.65 3.76
N ARG A 140 3.38 7.28 3.85
CA ARG A 140 3.12 8.51 4.61
C ARG A 140 1.94 8.38 5.57
#